data_AF-A0A3D9KIC6-F1
#
_entry.id   AF-A0A3D9KIC6-F1
#
_cell.length_a   1.000
_cell.length_b   1.000
_cell.length_c   1.000
_cell.angle_alpha   90.00
_cell.angle_beta   90.00
_cell.angle_gamma   90.00
#
_symmetry.space_group_name_H-M   'P 1'
#
loop_
_entity.id
_entity.type
_entity.pdbx_description
1 polymer ?
#
loop_
_entity_poly.entity_id
_entity_poly.type
_entity_poly.pdbx_seq_one_letter_code
_entity_poly.pdbx_strand_id
1 'polypeptide(L)' 'MLYPSIDELVKKVDSKYTLVVAASKRARNLREGVMCNLGAPKSHKQVGVALEEIYHEAIKVEHIHPAVAGGEAE' A
#
# COMPACT_ATOMS: atom_id res chain seq x y z
N MET A 1 13.93 -12.66 -5.54
CA MET A 1 12.72 -13.19 -4.88
C MET A 1 11.91 -11.98 -4.40
N LEU A 2 10.59 -11.96 -4.64
CA LEU A 2 9.74 -10.86 -4.20
C LEU A 2 9.62 -10.96 -2.67
N TYR A 3 10.13 -9.98 -1.95
CA TYR A 3 9.93 -9.84 -0.51
C TYR A 3 9.21 -8.52 -0.28
N PRO A 4 8.12 -8.51 0.52
CA PRO A 4 7.44 -9.64 1.16
C PRO A 4 6.53 -10.43 0.18
N SER A 5 5.98 -11.56 0.65
CA SER A 5 5.00 -12.37 -0.09
C SER A 5 3.64 -11.67 -0.18
N ILE A 6 2.90 -11.88 -1.28
CA ILE A 6 1.56 -11.29 -1.47
C ILE A 6 0.59 -11.68 -0.34
N ASP A 7 0.64 -12.91 0.15
CA ASP A 7 -0.23 -13.37 1.24
C ASP A 7 -0.06 -12.53 2.52
N GLU A 8 1.19 -12.23 2.86
CA GLU A 8 1.55 -11.38 4.00
C GLU A 8 1.08 -9.93 3.81
N LEU A 9 1.14 -9.42 2.58
CA LEU A 9 0.67 -8.08 2.25
C LEU A 9 -0.84 -7.96 2.35
N VAL A 10 -1.58 -8.97 1.89
CA VAL A 10 -3.05 -9.01 1.98
C VAL A 10 -3.53 -9.12 3.43
N LYS A 11 -2.70 -9.57 4.38
CA LYS A 11 -3.01 -9.48 5.83
C LYS A 11 -2.94 -8.05 6.38
N LYS A 12 -2.26 -7.13 5.68
CA LYS A 12 -2.09 -5.72 6.06
C LYS A 12 -3.08 -4.79 5.36
N VAL A 13 -3.75 -5.24 4.30
CA VAL A 13 -4.67 -4.44 3.50
C VAL A 13 -5.92 -5.25 3.15
N ASP A 14 -7.09 -4.61 3.18
CA ASP A 14 -8.39 -5.28 3.00
C ASP A 14 -8.54 -6.18 1.77
N SER A 15 -7.85 -5.88 0.66
CA SER A 15 -8.00 -6.64 -0.58
C SER A 15 -6.77 -6.57 -1.47
N LYS A 16 -6.60 -7.59 -2.31
CA LYS A 16 -5.60 -7.64 -3.39
C LYS A 16 -5.73 -6.44 -4.33
N TYR A 17 -6.94 -5.98 -4.61
CA TYR A 17 -7.15 -4.80 -5.44
C TYR A 17 -6.57 -3.53 -4.80
N THR A 18 -6.91 -3.30 -3.53
CA THR A 18 -6.39 -2.19 -2.73
C THR A 18 -4.86 -2.25 -2.64
N LEU A 19 -4.29 -3.43 -2.44
CA LEU A 19 -2.84 -3.64 -2.44
C LEU A 19 -2.20 -3.15 -3.75
N VAL A 20 -2.73 -3.59 -4.89
CA VAL A 20 -2.17 -3.25 -6.21
C VAL A 20 -2.28 -1.76 -6.48
N VAL A 21 -3.43 -1.15 -6.16
CA VAL A 21 -3.64 0.29 -6.36
C VAL A 21 -2.73 1.12 -5.44
N ALA A 22 -2.64 0.77 -4.16
CA ALA A 22 -1.80 1.46 -3.19
C ALA A 22 -0.31 1.35 -3.57
N ALA A 23 0.16 0.14 -3.89
CA ALA A 23 1.53 -0.10 -4.31
C ALA A 23 1.88 0.66 -5.60
N SER A 24 0.96 0.69 -6.58
CA SER A 24 1.17 1.42 -7.84
C SER A 24 1.26 2.94 -7.63
N LYS A 25 0.35 3.50 -6.82
CA LYS A 25 0.37 4.93 -6.46
C LYS A 25 1.67 5.26 -5.72
N ARG A 26 2.06 4.44 -4.75
CA ARG A 26 3.29 4.67 -3.98
C ARG A 26 4.55 4.54 -4.84
N ALA A 27 4.61 3.54 -5.72
CA ALA A 27 5.72 3.38 -6.65
C ALA A 27 5.90 4.60 -7.56
N ARG A 28 4.80 5.24 -7.98
CA ARG A 28 4.86 6.50 -8.74
C ARG A 28 5.47 7.64 -7.93
N ASN A 29 5.08 7.80 -6.67
CA ASN A 29 5.67 8.81 -5.78
C ASN A 29 7.19 8.60 -5.64
N LEU A 30 7.63 7.36 -5.41
CA LEU A 30 9.06 7.01 -5.35
C LEU A 30 9.79 7.33 -6.67
N ARG A 31 9.10 7.18 -7.81
CA ARG A 31 9.64 7.57 -9.13
C ARG A 31 9.76 9.08 -9.31
N GLU A 32 8.85 9.84 -8.71
CA GLU A 32 8.83 11.31 -8.75
C GLU A 32 9.82 11.93 -7.75
N GLY A 33 10.60 11.11 -7.04
CA GLY A 33 11.67 11.57 -6.14
C GLY A 33 11.24 11.68 -4.68
N VAL A 34 10.05 11.20 -4.32
CA VAL A 34 9.65 11.07 -2.91
C VAL A 34 10.57 10.07 -2.23
N MET A 35 11.12 10.46 -1.08
CA MET A 35 12.02 9.60 -0.32
C MET A 35 11.27 8.36 0.18
N CYS A 36 11.95 7.22 0.12
CA CYS A 36 11.47 6.00 0.76
C CYS A 36 11.48 6.19 2.28
N ASN A 37 10.43 5.69 2.94
CA ASN A 37 10.28 5.74 4.39
C ASN A 37 10.96 4.55 5.10
N LEU A 38 11.61 3.67 4.33
CA LEU A 38 12.40 2.55 4.84
C LEU A 38 13.87 2.93 4.92
N GLY A 39 14.53 2.62 6.03
CA GLY A 39 15.97 2.85 6.17
C GLY A 39 16.84 1.95 5.27
N ALA A 40 16.33 0.76 4.91
CA ALA A 40 17.04 -0.19 4.06
C ALA A 40 16.05 -1.08 3.29
N PRO A 41 15.45 -0.59 2.18
CA PRO A 41 14.61 -1.44 1.34
C PRO A 41 15.45 -2.54 0.68
N LYS A 42 14.93 -3.77 0.65
CA LYS A 42 15.60 -4.89 -0.03
C LYS A 42 15.38 -4.84 -1.55
N SER A 43 14.27 -4.25 -1.99
CA SER A 43 13.95 -4.11 -3.40
C SER A 43 14.61 -2.88 -4.02
N HIS A 44 15.17 -3.05 -5.21
CA HIS A 44 15.69 -1.94 -6.02
C HIS A 44 14.62 -1.35 -6.96
N LYS A 45 13.47 -2.03 -7.10
CA LYS A 45 12.34 -1.57 -7.92
C LYS A 45 11.38 -0.78 -7.05
N GLN A 46 10.89 0.35 -7.56
CA GLN A 46 9.91 1.22 -6.87
C GLN A 46 8.67 0.45 -6.35
N VAL A 47 8.14 -0.48 -7.15
CA VAL A 47 7.00 -1.31 -6.72
C VAL A 47 7.37 -2.22 -5.56
N GLY A 48 8.58 -2.81 -5.55
CA GLY A 48 9.03 -3.64 -4.44
C GLY A 48 9.22 -2.82 -3.16
N VAL A 49 9.83 -1.63 -3.27
CA VAL A 49 9.97 -0.69 -2.15
C VAL A 49 8.59 -0.30 -1.59
N ALA A 50 7.63 -0.01 -2.47
CA ALA A 50 6.26 0.32 -2.06
C ALA A 50 5.57 -0.85 -1.32
N LEU A 51 5.78 -2.09 -1.77
CA LEU A 51 5.25 -3.28 -1.09
C LEU A 51 5.90 -3.46 0.29
N GLU A 52 7.22 -3.26 0.39
CA GLU A 52 7.92 -3.30 1.68
C GLU A 52 7.41 -2.20 2.63
N GLU A 53 7.16 -0.98 2.13
CA GLU A 53 6.61 0.11 2.93
C GLU A 53 5.23 -0.21 3.48
N ILE A 54 4.36 -0.84 2.68
CA ILE A 54 3.04 -1.30 3.12
C ILE A 54 3.17 -2.39 4.19
N TYR A 55 4.07 -3.35 3.99
CA TYR A 55 4.28 -4.46 4.92
C TYR A 55 4.83 -4.01 6.27
N HIS A 56 5.75 -3.06 6.27
CA HIS A 56 6.31 -2.45 7.47
C HIS A 56 5.41 -1.37 8.09
N GLU A 57 4.19 -1.16 7.56
CA GLU A 57 3.24 -0.13 8.01
C GLU A 57 3.85 1.29 8.00
N ALA A 58 4.87 1.50 7.17
CA ALA A 58 5.55 2.78 7.01
C ALA A 58 4.69 3.81 6.28
N ILE A 59 3.67 3.35 5.55
CA ILE A 59 2.64 4.17 4.92
C ILE A 59 1.25 3.67 5.33
N LYS A 60 0.33 4.60 5.57
CA LYS A 60 -1.09 4.28 5.78
C LYS A 60 -1.80 4.22 4.44
N VAL A 61 -2.40 3.06 4.15
CA VAL A 61 -3.34 2.93 3.05
C VAL A 61 -4.72 3.29 3.60
N GLU A 62 -5.20 4.49 3.31
CA GLU A 62 -6.54 4.88 3.74
C GLU A 62 -7.59 4.08 2.98
N HIS A 63 -8.39 3.39 3.76
CA HIS A 63 -9.59 2.73 3.28
C HIS A 63 -10.65 3.80 3.20
N ILE A 64 -11.00 4.20 1.98
CA ILE A 64 -12.23 4.94 1.75
C ILE A 64 -13.35 3.92 1.99
N HIS A 65 -13.70 3.70 3.26
CA HIS A 65 -15.00 3.17 3.58
C HIS A 65 -15.96 4.17 2.96
N PRO A 66 -16.81 3.78 1.98
CA PRO A 66 -17.86 4.67 1.55
C PRO A 66 -18.65 4.95 2.82
N ALA A 67 -18.59 6.20 3.29
CA ALA A 67 -19.46 6.66 4.34
C ALA A 67 -20.85 6.25 3.90
N VAL A 68 -21.47 5.32 4.64
CA VAL A 68 -22.89 5.02 4.49
C VAL A 68 -23.58 6.34 4.78
N ALA A 69 -23.88 7.07 3.71
CA ALA A 69 -24.75 8.22 3.75
C ALA A 69 -26.08 7.66 4.26
N GLY A 70 -26.36 7.92 5.53
CA GLY A 70 -27.58 7.51 6.20
C GLY A 70 -28.76 7.94 5.37
N GLY A 71 -29.36 6.95 4.73
CA GLY A 71 -30.63 7.03 4.06
C GLY A 71 -31.47 5.89 4.59
N GLU A 72 -31.99 6.06 5.80
CA GLU A 72 -33.19 5.34 6.23
C GLU A 72 -34.13 6.37 6.85
N ALA A 73 -35.28 6.48 6.22
CA ALA A 73 -36.43 7.25 6.65
C ALA A 73 -37.16 6.45 7.73
N GLU A 74 -37.55 7.11 8.82
CA GLU A 74 -38.86 6.95 9.47
C GLU A 74 -39.19 8.23 10.25
#